data_AF-A0A936DHZ0-F1
#
_entry.id   AF-A0A936DHZ0-F1
#
_cell.length_a   1.000
_cell.length_b   1.000
_cell.length_c   1.000
_cell.angle_alpha   90.00
_cell.angle_beta   90.00
_cell.angle_gamma   90.00
#
_symmetry.space_group_name_H-M   'P 1'
#
loop_
_entity.id
_entity.type
_entity.pdbx_description
1 polymer ?
#
loop_
_entity_poly.entity_id
_entity_poly.type
_entity_poly.pdbx_seq_one_letter_code
_entity_poly.pdbx_strand_id
1 'polypeptide(L)' 'MTEANFPGGSNITTAGVMGATESMRWFAGYASGNFHLTPMAPAAILTAAQWQAGDPLVDIDGDARPGVDGSADVAGADIP' A
#
# COMPACT_ATOMS: atom_id res chain seq x y z
N MET A 1 17.59 -12.41 -7.54
CA MET A 1 17.17 -12.30 -6.13
C MET A 1 15.90 -13.11 -5.97
N THR A 2 15.84 -13.96 -4.95
CA THR A 2 14.64 -14.76 -4.61
C THR A 2 13.81 -14.03 -3.56
N GLU A 3 12.51 -14.33 -3.48
CA GLU A 3 11.57 -13.78 -2.48
C GLU A 3 12.00 -14.07 -1.02
N ALA A 4 13.01 -14.92 -0.81
CA ALA A 4 13.62 -15.20 0.48
C ALA A 4 14.33 -13.98 1.10
N ASN A 5 14.72 -12.98 0.30
CA ASN A 5 15.42 -11.80 0.80
C ASN A 5 14.48 -10.70 1.35
N PHE A 6 13.18 -10.85 1.12
CA PHE A 6 12.14 -9.92 1.58
C PHE A 6 11.04 -10.69 2.30
N PRO A 7 11.34 -11.30 3.45
CA PRO A 7 10.29 -11.87 4.27
C PRO A 7 9.35 -10.72 4.63
N GLY A 8 8.14 -10.72 4.07
CA GLY A 8 7.10 -9.80 4.50
C GLY A 8 7.08 -9.85 6.02
N GLY A 9 7.31 -8.70 6.66
CA GLY A 9 7.18 -8.60 8.11
C GLY A 9 5.84 -9.20 8.45
N SER A 10 5.82 -10.16 9.39
CA SER A 10 4.66 -10.98 9.76
C SER A 10 3.33 -10.26 9.55
N ASN A 11 2.31 -10.95 9.02
CA ASN A 11 0.99 -10.37 8.73
C ASN A 11 0.60 -9.29 9.74
N ILE A 12 0.57 -8.03 9.31
CA ILE A 12 0.10 -6.96 10.17
C ILE A 12 -1.38 -7.23 10.42
N THR A 13 -1.69 -7.60 11.65
CA THR A 13 -3.07 -7.62 12.12
C THR A 13 -3.46 -6.16 12.30
N THR A 14 -4.02 -5.54 11.27
CA THR A 14 -4.68 -4.25 11.47
C THR A 14 -5.92 -4.55 12.31
N ALA A 15 -5.93 -4.10 13.56
CA ALA A 15 -7.13 -4.12 14.38
C ALA A 15 -8.18 -3.31 13.60
N GLY A 16 -9.13 -4.00 12.96
CA GLY A 16 -10.07 -3.37 12.04
C GLY A 16 -9.90 -3.68 10.55
N VAL A 17 -9.27 -4.79 10.12
CA VAL A 17 -9.76 -5.47 8.88
C VAL A 17 -11.16 -5.99 9.18
N MET A 18 -12.10 -5.06 9.33
CA MET A 18 -13.50 -5.36 9.38
C MET A 18 -13.85 -5.97 8.02
N GLY A 19 -14.72 -6.98 7.99
CA GLY A 19 -14.90 -7.86 6.83
C GLY A 19 -15.10 -7.11 5.50
N ALA A 20 -14.97 -7.80 4.37
CA ALA A 20 -14.84 -7.24 3.01
C ALA A 20 -15.60 -5.92 2.71
N THR A 21 -16.82 -5.74 3.23
CA THR A 21 -17.62 -4.50 3.14
C THR A 21 -16.93 -3.25 3.69
N GLU A 22 -16.16 -3.37 4.78
CA GLU A 22 -15.50 -2.23 5.39
C GLU A 22 -14.17 -1.90 4.72
N SER A 23 -13.46 -2.92 4.20
CA SER A 23 -12.29 -2.70 3.35
C SER A 23 -12.63 -1.93 2.07
N MET A 24 -13.85 -2.03 1.55
CA MET A 24 -14.30 -1.22 0.41
C MET A 24 -14.33 0.28 0.72
N ARG A 25 -14.51 0.67 1.99
CA ARG A 25 -14.54 2.08 2.41
C ARG A 25 -13.15 2.69 2.55
N TRP A 26 -12.09 1.87 2.50
CA TRP A 26 -10.72 2.39 2.46
C TRP A 26 -10.45 3.12 1.15
N PHE A 27 -11.17 2.77 0.08
CA PHE A 27 -10.97 3.30 -1.25
C PHE A 27 -11.99 4.39 -1.60
N ALA A 28 -11.57 5.39 -2.36
CA ALA A 28 -12.43 6.49 -2.79
C ALA A 28 -13.61 6.03 -3.66
N GLY A 29 -13.47 4.92 -4.39
CA GLY A 29 -14.54 4.35 -5.20
C GLY A 29 -14.27 2.91 -5.64
N TYR A 30 -14.24 1.98 -4.69
CA TYR A 30 -13.99 0.56 -4.96
C TYR A 30 -14.88 0.00 -6.09
N ALA A 31 -16.19 0.28 -6.04
CA ALA A 31 -17.15 -0.21 -7.04
C ALA A 31 -16.99 0.41 -8.43
N SER A 32 -16.33 1.57 -8.53
CA SER A 32 -16.01 2.25 -9.79
C SER A 32 -14.56 2.04 -10.24
N GLY A 33 -13.78 1.22 -9.52
CA GLY A 33 -12.37 0.97 -9.81
C GLY A 33 -11.42 2.09 -9.36
N ASN A 34 -11.88 3.03 -8.54
CA ASN A 34 -11.01 4.01 -7.90
C ASN A 34 -10.48 3.42 -6.58
N PHE A 35 -9.22 2.99 -6.61
CA PHE A 35 -8.52 2.37 -5.49
C PHE A 35 -7.63 3.35 -4.71
N HIS A 36 -7.85 4.66 -4.87
CA HIS A 36 -7.15 5.67 -4.08
C HIS A 36 -7.50 5.51 -2.60
N LEU A 37 -6.49 5.50 -1.73
CA LEU A 37 -6.70 5.38 -0.30
C LEU A 37 -7.34 6.64 0.26
N THR A 38 -8.29 6.46 1.17
CA THR A 38 -8.91 7.54 1.94
C THR A 38 -8.40 7.53 3.38
N PRO A 39 -8.66 8.59 4.17
CA PRO A 39 -8.33 8.59 5.60
C PRO A 39 -9.03 7.49 6.43
N MET A 40 -9.95 6.72 5.85
CA MET A 40 -10.55 5.54 6.47
C MET A 40 -9.64 4.31 6.47
N ALA A 41 -8.59 4.29 5.64
CA ALA A 41 -7.63 3.21 5.62
C ALA A 41 -6.83 3.17 6.94
N PRO A 42 -6.50 1.99 7.49
CA PRO A 42 -5.65 1.89 8.67
C PRO A 42 -4.28 2.53 8.42
N ALA A 43 -3.80 3.32 9.38
CA ALA A 43 -2.49 3.99 9.29
C ALA A 43 -1.33 3.02 9.00
N ALA A 44 -1.44 1.75 9.42
CA ALA A 44 -0.45 0.73 9.15
C ALA A 44 -0.26 0.41 7.65
N ILE A 45 -1.25 0.71 6.79
CA ILE A 45 -1.13 0.52 5.33
C ILE A 45 -0.12 1.50 4.72
N LEU A 46 0.04 2.69 5.31
CA LEU A 46 0.94 3.73 4.82
C LEU A 46 2.43 3.35 4.91
N THR A 47 2.75 2.29 5.64
CA THR A 47 4.12 1.79 5.83
C THR A 47 4.21 0.28 5.59
N ALA A 48 3.21 -0.30 4.93
CA ALA A 48 3.11 -1.76 4.79
C ALA A 48 4.07 -2.31 3.73
N ALA A 49 4.46 -1.52 2.74
CA ALA A 49 5.45 -1.90 1.75
C ALA A 49 6.83 -1.33 2.08
N GLN A 50 7.86 -1.98 1.53
CA GLN A 50 9.22 -1.46 1.49
C GLN A 50 9.65 -1.38 0.04
N TRP A 51 10.09 -0.19 -0.34
CA TRP A 51 10.59 0.12 -1.68
C TRP A 51 11.83 -0.72 -2.00
N GLN A 52 11.96 -1.16 -3.24
CA GLN A 52 13.09 -1.94 -3.72
C GLN A 52 13.80 -1.25 -4.89
N ALA A 53 15.09 -1.53 -5.04
CA ALA A 53 15.84 -1.14 -6.23
C ALA A 53 15.20 -1.75 -7.49
N GLY A 54 14.70 -0.89 -8.38
CA GLY A 54 13.99 -1.28 -9.60
C GLY A 54 12.49 -1.01 -9.57
N ASP A 55 11.92 -0.64 -8.42
CA ASP A 55 10.54 -0.21 -8.33
C ASP A 55 10.31 1.14 -9.07
N PRO A 56 9.14 1.34 -9.71
CA PRO A 56 8.86 2.55 -10.51
C PRO A 56 8.83 3.83 -9.68
N LEU A 57 9.60 4.86 -10.05
CA LEU A 57 9.68 6.13 -9.31
C LEU A 57 8.38 6.97 -9.29
N VAL A 58 7.35 6.51 -9.98
CA VAL A 58 6.02 7.11 -10.01
C VAL A 58 4.97 6.00 -9.94
N ASP A 59 3.84 6.27 -9.31
CA ASP A 59 2.70 5.36 -9.34
C ASP A 59 1.86 5.52 -10.62
N ILE A 60 0.66 4.93 -10.62
CA ILE A 60 -0.23 4.89 -11.77
C ILE A 60 -0.87 6.25 -12.07
N ASP A 61 -0.94 7.15 -11.09
CA ASP A 61 -1.49 8.49 -11.19
C ASP A 61 -0.41 9.54 -11.46
N GLY A 62 0.86 9.13 -11.35
CA GLY A 62 2.04 9.93 -11.67
C GLY A 62 2.70 10.55 -10.45
N ASP A 63 2.26 10.20 -9.25
CA ASP A 63 2.80 10.74 -8.02
C ASP A 63 4.15 10.12 -7.69
N ALA A 64 5.05 10.96 -7.18
CA ALA A 64 6.44 10.58 -6.94
C ALA A 64 6.54 9.56 -5.80
N ARG A 65 7.30 8.49 -6.03
CA ARG A 65 7.62 7.45 -5.05
C ARG A 65 9.04 7.64 -4.50
N PRO A 66 9.36 7.10 -3.30
CA PRO A 66 10.61 7.41 -2.61
C PRO A 66 11.88 7.11 -3.41
N GLY A 67 11.86 6.07 -4.26
CA GLY A 67 13.01 5.72 -5.11
C GLY A 67 14.24 5.22 -4.35
N VAL A 68 14.12 4.98 -3.05
CA VAL A 68 15.22 4.59 -2.16
C VAL A 68 14.91 3.21 -1.57
N ASP A 69 15.77 2.26 -1.89
CA ASP A 69 15.73 0.88 -1.39
C ASP A 69 15.55 0.81 0.13
N GLY A 70 14.62 -0.03 0.59
CA GLY A 70 14.26 -0.20 2.00
C GLY A 70 13.36 0.89 2.59
N SER A 71 12.99 1.93 1.84
CA SER A 71 12.08 2.97 2.36
C SER A 71 10.68 2.40 2.57
N ALA A 72 10.10 2.63 3.74
CA ALA A 72 8.70 2.27 3.98
C ALA A 72 7.78 3.13 3.12
N ASP A 73 6.73 2.52 2.58
CA ASP A 73 5.77 3.17 1.71
C ASP A 73 4.40 2.47 1.75
N VAL A 74 3.41 3.08 1.10
CA VAL A 74 2.08 2.51 0.90
C VAL A 74 2.19 1.25 0.03
N ALA A 75 1.55 0.16 0.46
CA ALA A 75 1.47 -1.05 -0.34
C ALA A 75 0.51 -0.88 -1.52
N GLY A 76 1.00 -1.17 -2.73
CA GLY A 76 0.23 -1.04 -3.97
C GLY A 76 0.53 0.25 -4.73
N ALA A 77 -0.42 0.62 -5.59
CA ALA A 77 -0.37 1.82 -6.41
C ALA A 77 -1.43 2.83 -5.91
N ASP A 78 -0.99 4.08 -5.85
CA ASP A 78 -1.64 5.31 -5.39
C ASP A 78 -1.47 5.71 -3.90
N ILE A 79 -1.05 6.96 -3.70
CA ILE A 79 -0.85 7.63 -2.40
C ILE A 79 -2.07 8.52 -2.06
N PRO A 80 -2.45 8.68 -0.78
CA PRO A 80 -3.60 9.52 -0.40
C PRO A 80 -3.43 11.03 -0.62
#